data_AF-A0A4U0WRX9-F1
#
_entry.id   AF-A0A4U0WRX9-F1
#
_cell.length_a   1.000
_cell.length_b   1.000
_cell.length_c   1.000
_cell.angle_alpha   90.00
_cell.angle_beta   90.00
_cell.angle_gamma   90.00
#
_symmetry.space_group_name_H-M   'P 1'
#
loop_
_entity.id
_entity.type
_entity.pdbx_description
1 polymer ?
#
loop_
_entity_poly.entity_id
_entity_poly.type
_entity_poly.pdbx_seq_one_letter_code
_entity_poly.pdbx_strand_id
1 'polypeptide(L)'
;MPSPVPSPSSVPDSRLGLSSKEVQLLRQHQQIALSQSGSSSSRAASDASSKGRLLLDPSSLSALGQQFDRLMYAIQQRLQALSAQTQVATQVQYDRAGNAIAKADAEIARFHEILRQIDELEVEFDKVGRIREIS
;
A
#
# COMPACT_ATOMS: atom_id res chain seq x y z
N MET A 1 -22.15 -54.93 12.82
CA MET A 1 -21.24 -54.52 11.73
C MET A 1 -21.12 -53.01 11.76
N PRO A 2 -19.92 -52.42 11.90
CA PRO A 2 -19.76 -50.97 11.83
C PRO A 2 -19.78 -50.51 10.37
N SER A 3 -20.61 -49.52 10.08
CA SER A 3 -20.76 -48.90 8.75
C SER A 3 -19.46 -48.22 8.31
N PRO A 4 -19.12 -48.20 7.00
CA PRO A 4 -17.97 -47.46 6.51
C PRO A 4 -18.20 -45.96 6.67
N VAL A 5 -17.35 -45.31 7.46
CA VAL A 5 -17.24 -43.84 7.49
C VAL A 5 -16.81 -43.35 6.10
N PRO A 6 -17.41 -42.27 5.57
CA PRO A 6 -17.01 -41.74 4.26
C PRO A 6 -15.52 -41.37 4.30
N SER A 7 -14.73 -41.96 3.41
CA SER A 7 -13.33 -41.63 3.20
C SER A 7 -13.22 -40.15 2.85
N PRO A 8 -12.41 -39.34 3.56
CA PRO A 8 -12.33 -37.93 3.27
C PRO A 8 -11.76 -37.71 1.86
N SER A 9 -12.52 -36.98 1.04
CA SER A 9 -12.17 -36.69 -0.36
C SER A 9 -10.93 -35.82 -0.38
N SER A 10 -9.85 -36.38 -0.91
CA SER A 10 -8.50 -35.84 -0.72
C SER A 10 -7.85 -35.69 -2.09
N VAL A 11 -7.66 -34.45 -2.53
CA VAL A 11 -7.24 -34.07 -3.88
C VAL A 11 -5.75 -33.70 -3.89
N PRO A 12 -4.95 -34.22 -4.82
CA PRO A 12 -3.54 -33.87 -4.92
C PRO A 12 -3.34 -32.39 -5.29
N ASP A 13 -2.38 -31.75 -4.64
CA ASP A 13 -2.10 -30.31 -4.76
C ASP A 13 -1.80 -29.87 -6.20
N SER A 14 -1.24 -30.77 -7.01
CA SER A 14 -0.91 -30.56 -8.43
C SER A 14 -2.13 -30.41 -9.36
N ARG A 15 -3.32 -30.84 -8.93
CA ARG A 15 -4.56 -30.71 -9.73
C ARG A 15 -5.28 -29.37 -9.51
N LEU A 16 -4.88 -28.61 -8.49
CA LEU A 16 -5.47 -27.31 -8.17
C LEU A 16 -4.80 -26.16 -8.93
N GLY A 17 -3.73 -26.42 -9.70
CA GLY A 17 -3.02 -25.40 -10.47
C GLY A 17 -2.34 -24.33 -9.60
N LEU A 18 -2.20 -24.57 -8.30
CA LEU A 18 -1.65 -23.64 -7.33
C LEU A 18 -0.11 -23.67 -7.37
N SER A 19 0.51 -22.50 -7.26
CA SER A 19 1.95 -22.40 -7.06
C SER A 19 2.36 -22.97 -5.69
N SER A 20 3.61 -23.42 -5.55
CA SER A 20 4.10 -24.02 -4.31
C SER A 20 3.94 -23.11 -3.08
N LYS A 21 3.98 -21.78 -3.28
CA LYS A 21 3.75 -20.79 -2.22
C LYS A 21 2.28 -20.75 -1.80
N GLU A 22 1.36 -20.79 -2.75
CA GLU A 22 -0.09 -20.81 -2.48
C GLU A 22 -0.51 -22.10 -1.79
N VAL A 23 0.10 -23.24 -2.15
CA VAL A 23 -0.13 -24.52 -1.47
C VAL A 23 0.34 -24.46 -0.01
N GLN A 24 1.52 -23.91 0.25
CA GLN A 24 2.02 -23.72 1.62
C GLN A 24 1.12 -22.79 2.43
N LEU A 25 0.66 -21.71 1.79
CA LEU A 25 -0.28 -20.77 2.40
C LEU A 25 -1.60 -21.47 2.73
N LEU A 26 -2.16 -22.26 1.81
CA LEU A 26 -3.39 -23.02 2.04
C LEU A 26 -3.25 -24.02 3.20
N ARG A 27 -2.10 -24.70 3.30
CA ARG A 27 -1.79 -25.64 4.39
C ARG A 27 -1.70 -24.95 5.74
N GLN A 28 -1.04 -23.79 5.80
CA GLN A 28 -0.97 -22.98 7.01
C GLN A 28 -2.37 -22.54 7.45
N HIS A 29 -3.21 -22.12 6.50
CA HIS A 29 -4.58 -21.70 6.78
C HIS A 29 -5.48 -22.87 7.21
N GLN A 30 -5.34 -24.06 6.61
CA GLN A 30 -6.04 -25.25 7.08
C GLN A 30 -5.64 -25.61 8.51
N GLN A 31 -4.35 -25.54 8.86
CA GLN A 31 -3.92 -25.78 10.24
C GLN A 31 -4.57 -24.80 11.24
N ILE A 32 -4.72 -23.53 10.87
CA ILE A 32 -5.36 -22.51 11.73
C ILE A 32 -6.88 -22.72 11.83
N ALA A 33 -7.54 -23.15 10.76
CA ALA A 33 -8.97 -23.46 10.78
C ALA A 33 -9.27 -24.72 11.61
N LEU A 34 -8.45 -25.77 11.46
CA LEU A 34 -8.61 -27.02 12.22
C LEU A 34 -8.26 -26.83 13.71
N SER A 35 -7.31 -25.97 14.06
CA SER A 35 -6.96 -25.68 15.46
C SER A 35 -8.06 -24.95 16.21
N GLN A 36 -8.87 -24.14 15.52
CA GLN A 36 -10.07 -23.51 16.09
C GLN A 36 -11.27 -24.47 16.19
N SER A 37 -11.33 -25.52 15.36
CA SER A 37 -12.47 -26.43 15.28
C SER A 37 -12.39 -27.67 16.19
N GLY A 38 -11.29 -27.88 16.93
CA GLY A 38 -11.20 -28.86 18.04
C GLY A 38 -11.50 -30.34 17.69
N SER A 39 -11.47 -30.74 16.41
CA SER A 39 -12.01 -32.03 15.97
C SER A 39 -10.93 -33.05 15.58
N SER A 40 -11.26 -34.34 15.72
CA SER A 40 -10.43 -35.56 15.51
C SER A 40 -9.78 -35.70 14.11
N SER A 41 -9.95 -34.71 13.24
CA SER A 41 -9.44 -34.62 11.87
C SER A 41 -7.95 -34.28 11.78
N SER A 42 -7.30 -33.89 12.89
CA SER A 42 -5.88 -33.56 12.94
C SER A 42 -4.98 -34.67 12.38
N ARG A 43 -5.30 -35.94 12.66
CA ARG A 43 -4.51 -37.08 12.16
C ARG A 43 -4.68 -37.33 10.67
N ALA A 44 -5.90 -37.21 10.15
CA ALA A 44 -6.19 -37.35 8.73
C ALA A 44 -5.62 -36.18 7.91
N ALA A 45 -5.66 -34.96 8.47
CA ALA A 45 -5.10 -33.75 7.84
C ALA A 45 -3.58 -33.76 7.83
N SER A 46 -2.93 -34.21 8.91
CA SER A 46 -1.49 -34.41 8.94
C SER A 46 -1.03 -35.47 7.93
N ASP A 47 -1.76 -36.59 7.80
CA ASP A 47 -1.40 -37.66 6.86
C ASP A 47 -1.70 -37.31 5.39
N ALA A 48 -2.70 -36.46 5.15
CA ALA A 48 -2.96 -35.91 3.82
C ALA A 48 -1.94 -34.82 3.45
N SER A 49 -1.60 -33.92 4.38
CA SER A 49 -0.59 -32.88 4.19
C SER A 49 0.81 -33.46 3.97
N SER A 50 1.18 -34.51 4.71
CA SER A 50 2.46 -35.21 4.53
C SER A 50 2.55 -35.89 3.16
N LYS A 51 1.42 -36.35 2.60
CA LYS A 51 1.32 -36.98 1.28
C LYS A 51 1.06 -36.01 0.13
N GLY A 52 1.06 -34.69 0.37
CA GLY A 52 0.83 -33.69 -0.67
C GLY A 52 -0.61 -33.66 -1.19
N ARG A 53 -1.57 -33.93 -0.30
CA ARG A 53 -2.99 -34.00 -0.63
C ARG A 53 -3.80 -33.03 0.24
N LEU A 54 -4.49 -32.13 -0.45
CA LEU A 54 -5.67 -31.37 -0.06
C LEU A 54 -6.79 -32.21 0.57
N LEU A 55 -7.06 -32.13 1.88
CA LEU A 55 -8.35 -32.55 2.42
C LEU A 55 -9.45 -31.54 2.03
N LEU A 56 -10.34 -31.97 1.12
CA LEU A 56 -11.53 -31.23 0.72
C LEU A 56 -12.74 -31.81 1.47
N ASP A 57 -12.84 -31.44 2.74
CA ASP A 57 -14.05 -31.68 3.54
C ASP A 57 -14.98 -30.46 3.38
N PRO A 58 -16.32 -30.61 3.35
CA PRO A 58 -17.25 -29.47 3.31
C PRO A 58 -16.94 -28.36 4.32
N SER A 59 -16.38 -28.69 5.48
CA SER A 59 -15.94 -27.72 6.48
C SER A 59 -14.74 -26.87 6.03
N SER A 60 -13.77 -27.45 5.30
CA SER A 60 -12.59 -26.73 4.82
C SER A 60 -12.92 -25.79 3.65
N LEU A 61 -13.86 -26.18 2.79
CA LEU A 61 -14.40 -25.29 1.76
C LEU A 61 -15.22 -24.13 2.35
N SER A 62 -16.03 -24.39 3.38
CA SER A 62 -16.76 -23.34 4.09
C SER A 62 -15.82 -22.37 4.80
N ALA A 63 -14.73 -22.85 5.41
CA ALA A 63 -13.73 -22.01 6.06
C ALA A 63 -12.98 -21.15 5.03
N LEU A 64 -12.65 -21.70 3.86
CA LEU A 64 -12.04 -20.97 2.77
C LEU A 64 -12.95 -19.85 2.26
N GLY A 65 -14.26 -20.11 2.10
CA GLY A 65 -15.25 -19.11 1.71
C GLY A 65 -15.30 -17.93 2.69
N GLN A 66 -15.43 -18.21 4.00
CA GLN A 66 -15.41 -17.17 5.02
C GLN A 66 -14.12 -16.35 5.03
N GLN A 67 -12.98 -16.98 4.72
CA GLN A 67 -11.72 -16.29 4.64
C GLN A 67 -11.63 -15.40 3.39
N PHE A 68 -12.12 -15.86 2.24
CA PHE A 68 -12.22 -15.03 1.03
C PHE A 68 -13.09 -13.80 1.29
N ASP A 69 -14.22 -13.94 1.99
CA ASP A 69 -15.09 -12.83 2.35
C ASP A 69 -14.37 -11.80 3.23
N ARG A 70 -13.64 -12.26 4.26
CA ARG A 70 -12.82 -11.38 5.11
C ARG A 70 -11.72 -10.67 4.34
N LEU A 71 -11.08 -11.36 3.40
CA LEU A 71 -10.02 -10.80 2.58
C LEU A 71 -10.57 -9.75 1.61
N MET A 72 -11.71 -10.02 0.96
CA MET A 72 -12.40 -9.05 0.12
C MET A 72 -12.80 -7.81 0.91
N TYR A 73 -13.37 -7.99 2.11
CA TYR A 73 -13.70 -6.88 2.99
C TYR A 73 -12.46 -6.05 3.38
N ALA A 74 -11.36 -6.71 3.74
CA ALA A 74 -10.11 -6.03 4.08
C ALA A 74 -9.50 -5.29 2.88
N ILE A 75 -9.56 -5.86 1.67
CA ILE A 75 -9.11 -5.19 0.44
C ILE A 75 -9.97 -3.96 0.17
N GLN A 76 -11.30 -4.06 0.29
CA GLN A 76 -12.20 -2.94 0.08
C GLN A 76 -11.92 -1.80 1.06
N GLN A 77 -11.72 -2.10 2.34
CA GLN A 77 -11.33 -1.10 3.33
C GLN A 77 -9.99 -0.45 3.01
N ARG A 78 -8.98 -1.23 2.60
CA ARG A 78 -7.66 -0.69 2.22
C ARG A 78 -7.73 0.20 0.98
N LEU A 79 -8.52 -0.16 -0.01
CA LEU A 79 -8.73 0.66 -1.21
C LEU A 79 -9.39 2.00 -0.86
N GLN A 80 -10.39 2.00 0.02
CA GLN A 80 -11.03 3.22 0.50
C GLN A 80 -10.04 4.11 1.27
N ALA A 81 -9.26 3.53 2.18
CA ALA A 81 -8.25 4.25 2.93
C ALA A 81 -7.16 4.84 2.02
N LEU A 82 -6.67 4.06 1.05
CA LEU A 82 -5.69 4.51 0.08
C LEU A 82 -6.23 5.66 -0.77
N SER A 83 -7.46 5.56 -1.28
CA SER A 83 -8.11 6.63 -2.05
C SER A 83 -8.22 7.93 -1.25
N ALA A 84 -8.65 7.86 0.01
CA ALA A 84 -8.73 9.03 0.88
C ALA A 84 -7.34 9.63 1.13
N GLN A 85 -6.34 8.78 1.39
CA GLN A 85 -4.97 9.22 1.61
C GLN A 85 -4.37 9.89 0.37
N THR A 86 -4.63 9.35 -0.82
CA THR A 86 -4.18 9.96 -2.09
C THR A 86 -4.81 11.33 -2.29
N GLN A 87 -6.11 11.48 -2.03
CA GLN A 87 -6.78 12.78 -2.15
C GLN A 87 -6.17 13.83 -1.21
N VAL A 88 -5.92 13.46 0.05
CA VAL A 88 -5.26 14.35 1.02
C VAL A 88 -3.85 14.70 0.56
N ALA A 89 -3.07 13.71 0.08
CA ALA A 89 -1.71 13.95 -0.38
C ALA A 89 -1.69 14.90 -1.58
N THR A 90 -2.61 14.76 -2.54
CA THR A 90 -2.75 15.67 -3.68
C THR A 90 -3.08 17.09 -3.22
N GLN A 91 -4.00 17.25 -2.26
CA GLN A 91 -4.35 18.57 -1.73
C GLN A 91 -3.16 19.25 -1.05
N VAL A 92 -2.47 18.54 -0.14
CA VAL A 92 -1.30 19.06 0.56
C VAL A 92 -0.18 19.43 -0.41
N GLN A 93 0.03 18.61 -1.44
CA GLN A 93 1.03 18.88 -2.47
C GLN A 93 0.67 20.13 -3.29
N TYR A 94 -0.60 20.32 -3.62
CA TYR A 94 -1.09 21.49 -4.32
C TYR A 94 -0.88 22.76 -3.49
N ASP A 95 -1.26 22.73 -2.20
CA ASP A 95 -1.10 23.86 -1.28
C ASP A 95 0.37 24.22 -1.08
N ARG A 96 1.23 23.20 -0.93
CA ARG A 96 2.68 23.40 -0.80
C ARG A 96 3.29 24.02 -2.05
N ALA A 97 2.91 23.54 -3.23
CA ALA A 97 3.37 24.08 -4.50
C ALA A 97 2.92 25.54 -4.67
N GLY A 98 1.65 25.84 -4.35
CA GLY A 98 1.12 27.21 -4.40
C GLY A 98 1.88 28.17 -3.48
N ASN A 99 2.15 27.77 -2.24
CA ASN A 99 2.94 28.59 -1.30
C ASN A 99 4.40 28.77 -1.77
N ALA A 100 5.01 27.74 -2.36
CA ALA A 100 6.36 27.84 -2.89
C ALA A 100 6.45 28.82 -4.07
N ILE A 101 5.46 28.79 -4.99
CA ILE A 101 5.37 29.73 -6.11
C ILE A 101 5.17 31.16 -5.59
N ALA A 102 4.22 31.38 -4.68
CA ALA A 102 3.97 32.71 -4.12
C ALA A 102 5.20 33.29 -3.41
N LYS A 103 5.97 32.45 -2.71
CA LYS A 103 7.25 32.88 -2.10
C LYS A 103 8.31 33.21 -3.16
N ALA A 104 8.41 32.41 -4.22
CA ALA A 104 9.33 32.67 -5.31
C ALA A 104 9.00 33.99 -6.00
N ASP A 105 7.72 34.26 -6.29
CA ASP A 105 7.26 35.51 -6.89
C ASP A 105 7.60 36.73 -6.02
N ALA A 106 7.42 36.62 -4.70
CA ALA A 106 7.78 37.68 -3.76
C ALA A 106 9.30 37.95 -3.75
N GLU A 107 10.12 36.90 -3.82
CA GLU A 107 11.58 37.06 -3.87
C GLU A 107 12.05 37.63 -5.22
N ILE A 108 11.41 37.25 -6.33
CA ILE A 108 11.69 37.83 -7.66
C ILE A 108 11.37 39.33 -7.66
N ALA A 109 10.21 39.73 -7.13
CA ALA A 109 9.84 41.13 -7.02
C ALA A 109 10.84 41.93 -6.17
N ARG A 110 11.31 41.33 -5.06
CA ARG A 110 12.35 41.92 -4.22
C ARG A 110 13.68 42.07 -4.96
N PHE A 111 14.10 41.07 -5.74
CA PHE A 111 15.32 41.16 -6.54
C PHE A 111 15.22 42.27 -7.60
N HIS A 112 14.08 42.42 -8.27
CA HIS A 112 13.88 43.50 -9.23
C HIS A 112 13.96 44.88 -8.58
N GLU A 113 13.41 45.05 -7.37
CA GLU A 113 13.53 46.32 -6.64
C GLU A 113 14.98 46.60 -6.22
N ILE A 114 15.74 45.59 -5.80
CA ILE A 114 17.16 45.74 -5.49
C ILE A 114 17.94 46.18 -6.73
N LEU A 115 17.69 45.57 -7.90
CA LEU A 115 18.34 45.96 -9.15
C LEU A 115 18.01 47.41 -9.51
N ARG A 116 16.75 47.83 -9.37
CA ARG A 116 16.33 49.22 -9.60
C ARG A 116 17.07 50.19 -8.67
N GLN A 117 17.24 49.83 -7.40
CA GLN A 117 17.97 50.65 -6.43
C GLN A 117 19.46 50.74 -6.76
N ILE A 118 20.07 49.68 -7.28
CA ILE A 118 21.47 49.69 -7.73
C ILE A 118 21.63 50.64 -8.92
N ASP A 119 20.76 50.54 -9.93
CA ASP A 119 20.80 51.44 -11.10
C ASP A 119 20.63 52.91 -10.68
N GLU A 120 19.73 53.19 -9.73
CA GLU A 120 19.52 54.53 -9.18
C GLU A 120 20.77 55.05 -8.46
N LEU A 121 21.44 54.20 -7.66
CA LEU A 121 22.70 54.54 -7.00
C LEU A 121 23.83 54.81 -7.99
N GLU A 122 23.95 54.04 -9.08
CA GLU A 122 24.97 54.28 -10.11
C GLU A 122 24.81 55.68 -10.74
N VAL A 123 23.58 56.08 -11.04
CA VAL A 123 23.28 57.42 -11.56
C VAL A 123 23.61 58.51 -10.53
N GLU A 124 23.37 58.27 -9.23
CA GLU A 124 23.76 59.21 -8.16
C GLU A 124 25.28 59.35 -8.05
N PHE A 125 26.03 58.24 -8.11
CA PHE A 125 27.49 58.28 -8.07
C PHE A 125 28.09 59.02 -9.27
N ASP A 126 27.54 58.82 -10.47
CA ASP A 126 27.96 59.55 -11.68
C ASP A 126 27.72 61.07 -11.58
N LYS A 127 26.66 61.49 -10.89
CA LYS A 127 26.42 62.92 -10.63
C LYS A 127 27.47 63.48 -9.66
N VAL A 128 27.76 62.77 -8.57
CA VAL A 128 28.77 63.19 -7.59
C VAL A 128 30.16 63.28 -8.23
N GLY A 129 30.53 62.31 -9.06
CA GLY A 129 31.79 62.31 -9.81
C GLY A 129 31.94 63.55 -10.69
N ARG A 130 30.92 63.90 -11.47
CA ARG A 130 30.92 65.10 -12.31
C ARG A 130 31.04 66.41 -11.53
N ILE A 131 30.38 66.52 -10.37
CA ILE A 131 30.50 67.70 -9.51
C ILE A 131 31.95 67.88 -9.02
N ARG A 132 32.61 66.77 -8.67
CA ARG A 132 34.01 66.78 -8.24
C ARG A 132 34.99 67.16 -9.35
N GLU A 133 34.66 66.89 -10.61
CA GLU A 133 35.50 67.24 -11.77
C GLU A 133 35.40 68.73 -12.15
N ILE A 134 34.31 69.39 -11.76
CA ILE A 134 34.03 70.81 -12.06
C ILE A 134 34.51 71.74 -10.94
N SER A 135 34.73 71.23 -9.72
CA SER A 135 35.24 71.97 -8.56
C SER A 135 36.76 71.91 -8.45
#